data_AF-A0A9D9YE05-F1
#
_entry.id   AF-A0A9D9YE05-F1
#
_cell.length_a   1.000
_cell.length_b   1.000
_cell.length_c   1.000
_cell.angle_alpha   90.00
_cell.angle_beta   90.00
_cell.angle_gamma   90.00
#
_symmetry.space_group_name_H-M   'P 1'
#
loop_
_entity.id
_entity.type
_entity.pdbx_description
1 polymer ?
#
loop_
_entity_poly.entity_id
_entity_poly.type
_entity_poly.pdbx_seq_one_letter_code
_entity_poly.pdbx_strand_id
1 'polypeptide(L)'
;MAKNIITFENREYYLEKKIRYYDPEHRFEIMMYRSNLLFHTRKVSAIVDFLIPVAQAHYENFDVKLARLIPIYHDDNELVSKRGDVSLQLKIQMDDEQRLELDKEEMQAINILCREYPKKIEGYKTKEILMHALHKNSREAQLVSFADKHDGWCESIHEKLAGNDIFLEPVMNYPKDFFIPRREKFPLIKDLFDSELAQKNPFFQFSVWDMMQYFQNGRLRATPHNEETLKRNSMIPSYEQWKKIVLSLPNGFNELTVQKEFH
;
A
#
# COMPACT_ATOMS: atom_id res chain seq x y z
N MET A 1 25.78 22.38 2.33
CA MET A 1 24.98 21.55 1.41
C MET A 1 23.65 22.25 1.19
N ALA A 2 23.24 22.50 -0.06
CA ALA A 2 21.92 23.05 -0.33
C ALA A 2 20.87 22.05 0.19
N LYS A 3 19.95 22.50 1.04
CA LYS A 3 18.80 21.66 1.42
C LYS A 3 17.98 21.47 0.15
N ASN A 4 17.81 20.22 -0.27
CA ASN A 4 16.87 19.89 -1.33
C ASN A 4 15.46 20.26 -0.82
N ILE A 5 14.87 21.32 -1.37
CA ILE A 5 13.52 21.75 -1.00
C ILE A 5 12.53 20.91 -1.80
N ILE A 6 11.69 20.16 -1.09
CA ILE A 6 10.62 19.37 -1.69
C ILE A 6 9.45 20.31 -1.94
N THR A 7 9.11 20.52 -3.20
CA THR A 7 7.99 21.35 -3.65
C THR A 7 6.92 20.49 -4.30
N PHE A 8 5.77 21.09 -4.63
CA PHE A 8 4.70 20.37 -5.32
C PHE A 8 5.14 19.93 -6.74
N GLU A 9 5.91 20.76 -7.43
CA GLU A 9 6.33 20.54 -8.82
C GLU A 9 7.36 19.41 -8.96
N ASN A 10 8.21 19.20 -7.95
CA ASN A 10 9.25 18.17 -7.96
C ASN A 10 8.90 16.95 -7.10
N ARG A 11 7.67 16.88 -6.60
CA ARG A 11 7.16 15.80 -5.73
C ARG A 11 7.39 14.41 -6.31
N GLU A 12 6.94 14.16 -7.54
CA GLU A 12 7.05 12.83 -8.15
C GLU A 12 8.50 12.39 -8.31
N TYR A 13 9.39 13.32 -8.66
CA TYR A 13 10.82 13.06 -8.75
C TYR A 13 11.38 12.54 -7.41
N TYR A 14 11.00 13.15 -6.28
CA TYR A 14 11.47 12.70 -4.97
C TYR A 14 10.84 11.37 -4.53
N LEU A 15 9.57 11.12 -4.88
CA LEU A 15 8.92 9.84 -4.60
C LEU A 15 9.56 8.69 -5.39
N GLU A 16 9.97 8.93 -6.64
CA GLU A 16 10.65 7.93 -7.46
C GLU A 16 12.01 7.54 -6.87
N LYS A 17 12.70 8.49 -6.25
CA LYS A 17 14.01 8.26 -5.60
C LYS A 17 13.90 7.60 -4.23
N LYS A 18 12.71 7.51 -3.64
CA LYS A 18 12.51 6.94 -2.32
C LYS A 18 12.06 5.49 -2.44
N ILE A 19 12.96 4.58 -2.09
CA ILE A 19 12.68 3.14 -2.07
C ILE A 19 11.76 2.79 -0.89
N ARG A 20 10.90 1.79 -1.07
CA ARG A 20 10.02 1.27 -0.01
C ARG A 20 10.73 0.29 0.89
N TYR A 21 10.14 0.07 2.07
CA TYR A 21 10.62 -0.90 3.07
C TYR A 21 12.06 -0.63 3.53
N TYR A 22 12.42 0.64 3.68
CA TYR A 22 13.69 0.98 4.31
C TYR A 22 13.61 0.64 5.80
N ASP A 23 14.25 -0.47 6.18
CA ASP A 23 14.38 -0.87 7.57
C ASP A 23 15.85 -0.72 8.00
N PRO A 24 16.20 0.18 8.92
CA PRO A 24 17.57 0.30 9.44
C PRO A 24 18.01 -0.95 10.23
N GLU A 25 17.06 -1.79 10.67
CA GLU A 25 17.32 -3.11 11.26
C GLU A 25 17.36 -4.23 10.19
N HIS A 26 17.31 -3.87 8.90
CA HIS A 26 17.68 -4.76 7.81
C HIS A 26 16.78 -6.01 7.64
N ARG A 27 15.58 -6.03 8.25
CA ARG A 27 14.67 -7.20 8.19
C ARG A 27 14.17 -7.54 6.79
N PHE A 28 14.05 -6.53 5.94
CA PHE A 28 13.79 -6.67 4.51
C PHE A 28 15.01 -6.18 3.72
N GLU A 29 16.21 -6.57 4.13
CA GLU A 29 17.47 -6.27 3.41
C GLU A 29 17.37 -6.60 1.93
N ILE A 30 16.57 -7.61 1.61
CA ILE A 30 16.49 -8.28 0.33
C ILE A 30 15.05 -8.27 -0.17
N MET A 31 14.72 -7.41 -1.12
CA MET A 31 13.45 -7.44 -1.85
C MET A 31 13.73 -7.43 -3.35
N MET A 32 13.56 -8.59 -4.01
CA MET A 32 13.97 -8.80 -5.40
C MET A 32 13.31 -7.79 -6.35
N TYR A 33 12.04 -7.45 -6.10
CA TYR A 33 11.20 -6.57 -6.93
C TYR A 33 10.85 -5.27 -6.19
N ARG A 34 11.79 -4.72 -5.41
CA ARG A 34 11.54 -3.52 -4.59
C ARG A 34 10.98 -2.36 -5.42
N SER A 35 9.83 -1.85 -5.02
CA SER A 35 9.22 -0.67 -5.61
C SER A 35 9.73 0.63 -4.97
N ASN A 36 9.49 1.76 -5.61
CA ASN A 36 9.64 3.08 -5.01
C ASN A 36 8.26 3.65 -4.61
N LEU A 37 8.26 4.72 -3.81
CA LEU A 37 7.02 5.34 -3.34
C LEU A 37 6.16 5.88 -4.49
N LEU A 38 6.75 6.35 -5.59
CA LEU A 38 5.98 6.82 -6.74
C LEU A 38 5.18 5.67 -7.39
N PHE A 39 5.82 4.52 -7.58
CA PHE A 39 5.15 3.37 -8.17
C PHE A 39 4.10 2.79 -7.21
N HIS A 40 4.39 2.75 -5.92
CA HIS A 40 3.41 2.36 -4.90
C HIS A 40 2.16 3.26 -4.89
N THR A 41 2.33 4.58 -4.81
CA THR A 41 1.18 5.52 -4.83
C THR A 41 0.33 5.34 -6.08
N ARG A 42 0.94 5.03 -7.24
CA ARG A 42 0.22 4.67 -8.48
C ARG A 42 -0.55 3.36 -8.36
N LYS A 43 0.05 2.31 -7.79
CA LYS A 43 -0.63 1.02 -7.53
C LYS A 43 -1.82 1.20 -6.59
N VAL A 44 -1.63 1.87 -5.45
CA VAL A 44 -2.71 2.13 -4.48
C VAL A 44 -3.82 2.94 -5.13
N SER A 45 -3.49 4.00 -5.89
CA SER A 45 -4.48 4.79 -6.62
C SER A 45 -5.31 3.94 -7.58
N ALA A 46 -4.67 3.04 -8.34
CA ALA A 46 -5.36 2.16 -9.28
C ALA A 46 -6.22 1.08 -8.57
N ILE A 47 -5.78 0.58 -7.41
CA ILE A 47 -6.59 -0.31 -6.56
C ILE A 47 -7.81 0.46 -6.04
N VAL A 48 -7.63 1.68 -5.55
CA VAL A 48 -8.73 2.51 -5.05
C VAL A 48 -9.73 2.79 -6.17
N ASP A 49 -9.28 3.17 -7.37
CA ASP A 49 -10.16 3.36 -8.53
C ASP A 49 -10.97 2.10 -8.86
N PHE A 50 -10.37 0.91 -8.72
CA PHE A 50 -11.07 -0.37 -8.88
C PHE A 50 -12.13 -0.62 -7.79
N LEU A 51 -11.90 -0.14 -6.56
CA LEU A 51 -12.81 -0.32 -5.43
C LEU A 51 -13.92 0.74 -5.33
N ILE A 52 -13.73 1.93 -5.92
CA ILE A 52 -14.69 3.04 -5.89
C ILE A 52 -16.10 2.62 -6.31
N PRO A 53 -16.32 1.87 -7.41
CA PRO A 53 -17.67 1.47 -7.81
C PRO A 53 -18.41 0.65 -6.74
N VAL A 54 -17.67 -0.17 -5.98
CA VAL A 54 -18.23 -0.97 -4.88
C VAL A 54 -18.61 -0.07 -3.71
N ALA A 55 -17.73 0.86 -3.33
CA ALA A 55 -17.99 1.81 -2.25
C ALA A 55 -19.15 2.78 -2.58
N GLN A 56 -19.17 3.34 -3.78
CA GLN A 56 -20.19 4.29 -4.22
C GLN A 56 -21.57 3.65 -4.37
N ALA A 57 -21.64 2.37 -4.77
CA ALA A 57 -22.90 1.64 -4.81
C ALA A 57 -23.47 1.34 -3.42
N HIS A 58 -22.63 1.33 -2.38
CA HIS A 58 -23.03 1.02 -1.01
C HIS A 58 -23.26 2.29 -0.16
N TYR A 59 -22.49 3.36 -0.38
CA TYR A 59 -22.57 4.61 0.38
C TYR A 59 -23.04 5.76 -0.51
N GLU A 60 -24.24 6.28 -0.24
CA GLU A 60 -24.87 7.37 -1.01
C GLU A 60 -24.00 8.64 -1.09
N ASN A 61 -23.30 8.97 0.00
CA ASN A 61 -22.46 10.18 0.12
C ASN A 61 -20.96 9.86 0.09
N PHE A 62 -20.54 8.85 -0.67
CA PHE A 62 -19.12 8.55 -0.84
C PHE A 62 -18.43 9.62 -1.68
N ASP A 63 -17.42 10.28 -1.13
CA ASP A 63 -16.68 11.32 -1.85
C ASP A 63 -15.64 10.69 -2.78
N VAL A 64 -16.08 10.36 -4.00
CA VAL A 64 -15.24 9.79 -5.06
C VAL A 64 -14.02 10.66 -5.36
N LYS A 65 -14.17 11.98 -5.30
CA LYS A 65 -13.08 12.91 -5.65
C LYS A 65 -12.01 12.89 -4.56
N LEU A 66 -12.41 12.93 -3.29
CA LEU A 66 -11.49 12.77 -2.18
C LEU A 66 -10.83 11.38 -2.16
N ALA A 67 -11.58 10.30 -2.43
CA ALA A 67 -11.05 8.95 -2.51
C ALA A 67 -9.96 8.79 -3.58
N ARG A 68 -10.04 9.53 -4.70
CA ARG A 68 -8.98 9.55 -5.72
C ARG A 68 -7.78 10.41 -5.33
N LEU A 69 -7.96 11.44 -4.52
CA LEU A 69 -6.90 12.34 -4.11
C LEU A 69 -6.02 11.75 -3.00
N ILE A 70 -6.63 11.18 -1.96
CA ILE A 70 -5.89 10.63 -0.81
C ILE A 70 -4.76 9.67 -1.22
N PRO A 71 -4.95 8.63 -2.07
CA PRO A 71 -3.90 7.66 -2.37
C PRO A 71 -2.73 8.29 -3.14
N ILE A 72 -2.96 9.39 -3.86
CA ILE A 72 -1.89 10.14 -4.50
C ILE A 72 -0.94 10.65 -3.41
N TYR A 73 -1.47 11.31 -2.36
CA TYR A 73 -0.68 12.05 -1.36
C TYR A 73 -0.42 11.29 -0.04
N HIS A 74 -0.87 10.04 0.10
CA HIS A 74 -0.95 9.39 1.41
C HIS A 74 0.40 9.15 2.11
N ASP A 75 1.47 8.97 1.34
CA ASP A 75 2.85 8.75 1.82
C ASP A 75 3.74 10.01 1.68
N ASP A 76 3.19 11.19 1.37
CA ASP A 76 4.02 12.37 1.15
C ASP A 76 4.75 12.83 2.41
N ASN A 77 4.18 12.56 3.59
CA ASN A 77 4.85 12.81 4.86
C ASN A 77 6.20 12.08 4.93
N GLU A 78 6.36 10.95 4.23
CA GLU A 78 7.62 10.22 4.18
C GLU A 78 8.71 11.00 3.46
N LEU A 79 8.39 11.85 2.49
CA LEU A 79 9.37 12.68 1.77
C LEU A 79 10.19 13.58 2.70
N VAL A 80 9.56 14.05 3.78
CA VAL A 80 10.15 14.99 4.74
C VAL A 80 10.41 14.36 6.12
N SER A 81 9.80 13.20 6.41
CA SER A 81 10.07 12.43 7.63
C SER A 81 11.54 12.03 7.71
N LYS A 82 12.10 12.14 8.91
CA LYS A 82 13.49 11.71 9.18
C LYS A 82 13.64 10.20 9.06
N ARG A 83 12.62 9.43 9.45
CA ARG A 83 12.64 7.96 9.48
C ARG A 83 12.28 7.34 8.13
N GLY A 84 11.63 8.09 7.23
CA GLY A 84 11.15 7.57 5.95
C GLY A 84 9.96 6.61 6.10
N ASP A 85 9.89 5.61 5.22
CA ASP A 85 8.88 4.55 5.20
C ASP A 85 9.15 3.54 6.33
N VAL A 86 8.53 3.78 7.49
CA VAL A 86 8.62 2.86 8.62
C VAL A 86 7.74 1.64 8.33
N SER A 87 8.38 0.49 8.15
CA SER A 87 7.72 -0.78 7.85
C SER A 87 6.65 -1.14 8.90
N LEU A 88 5.65 -1.90 8.46
CA LEU A 88 4.59 -2.41 9.36
C LEU A 88 5.17 -3.19 10.54
N GLN A 89 6.19 -4.01 10.30
CA GLN A 89 6.83 -4.86 11.30
C GLN A 89 7.51 -4.04 12.40
N LEU A 90 8.16 -2.93 12.04
CA LEU A 90 8.66 -1.94 13.01
C LEU A 90 7.50 -1.35 13.82
N LYS A 91 6.43 -0.89 13.15
CA LYS A 91 5.26 -0.28 13.82
C LYS A 91 4.59 -1.21 14.83
N ILE A 92 4.55 -2.52 14.55
CA ILE A 92 3.98 -3.53 15.45
C ILE A 92 4.80 -3.64 16.75
N GLN A 93 6.11 -3.49 16.66
CA GLN A 93 7.03 -3.58 17.81
C GLN A 93 7.14 -2.29 18.63
N MET A 94 6.66 -1.16 18.08
CA MET A 94 6.72 0.12 18.77
C MET A 94 5.82 0.14 20.01
N ASP A 95 6.35 0.63 21.12
CA ASP A 95 5.57 0.98 22.30
C ASP A 95 4.77 2.29 22.10
N ASP A 96 3.97 2.66 23.09
CA ASP A 96 3.08 3.82 22.99
C ASP A 96 3.87 5.16 22.94
N GLU A 97 5.05 5.23 23.56
CA GLU A 97 5.90 6.43 23.52
C GLU A 97 6.51 6.62 22.14
N GLN A 98 7.03 5.54 21.56
CA GLN A 98 7.58 5.52 20.20
C GLN A 98 6.51 5.83 19.15
N ARG A 99 5.28 5.31 19.31
CA ARG A 99 4.14 5.64 18.44
C ARG A 99 3.77 7.11 18.55
N LEU A 100 3.71 7.66 19.76
CA LEU A 100 3.42 9.08 19.96
C LEU A 100 4.51 9.99 19.36
N GLU A 101 5.78 9.59 19.44
CA GLU A 101 6.87 10.30 18.78
C GLU A 101 6.73 10.26 17.25
N LEU A 102 6.45 9.09 16.68
CA LEU A 102 6.20 8.92 15.25
C LEU A 102 5.04 9.81 14.78
N ASP A 103 3.91 9.80 15.51
CA ASP A 103 2.76 10.65 15.19
C ASP A 103 3.13 12.15 15.20
N LYS A 104 3.97 12.59 16.16
CA LYS A 104 4.46 13.97 16.20
C LYS A 104 5.35 14.29 15.00
N GLU A 105 6.24 13.38 14.60
CA GLU A 105 7.09 13.53 13.42
C GLU A 105 6.25 13.63 12.14
N GLU A 106 5.26 12.76 11.97
CA GLU A 106 4.34 12.76 10.81
C GLU A 106 3.49 14.05 10.77
N MET A 107 3.01 14.53 11.92
CA MET A 107 2.30 15.81 12.01
C MET A 107 3.19 17.00 11.66
N GLN A 108 4.47 16.99 12.08
CA GLN A 108 5.42 18.03 11.70
C GLN A 108 5.71 18.00 10.20
N ALA A 109 5.88 16.80 9.63
CA ALA A 109 6.03 16.58 8.20
C ALA A 109 4.87 17.20 7.39
N ILE A 110 3.62 16.92 7.79
CA ILE A 110 2.43 17.51 7.14
C ILE A 110 2.45 19.04 7.20
N ASN A 111 2.84 19.63 8.34
CA ASN A 111 2.92 21.09 8.46
C ASN A 111 4.02 21.70 7.56
N ILE A 112 5.11 20.98 7.31
CA ILE A 112 6.15 21.39 6.36
C ILE A 112 5.59 21.35 4.94
N LEU A 113 5.01 20.23 4.53
CA LEU A 113 4.42 20.06 3.19
C LEU A 113 3.34 21.10 2.90
N CYS A 114 2.50 21.43 3.88
CA CYS A 114 1.46 22.45 3.72
C CYS A 114 1.99 23.88 3.48
N ARG A 115 3.29 24.15 3.73
CA ARG A 115 3.92 25.44 3.40
C ARG A 115 4.38 25.48 1.95
N GLU A 116 4.84 24.34 1.44
CA GLU A 116 5.42 24.21 0.09
C GLU A 116 4.36 23.86 -0.96
N TYR A 117 3.27 23.20 -0.57
CA TYR A 117 2.20 22.79 -1.48
C TYR A 117 1.15 23.89 -1.67
N PRO A 118 0.38 23.86 -2.77
CA PRO A 118 -0.78 24.71 -2.93
C PRO A 118 -1.71 24.62 -1.71
N LYS A 119 -2.37 25.72 -1.36
CA LYS A 119 -3.35 25.73 -0.25
C LYS A 119 -4.53 24.79 -0.51
N LYS A 120 -4.88 24.59 -1.78
CA LYS A 120 -5.91 23.68 -2.23
C LYS A 120 -5.42 22.86 -3.41
N ILE A 121 -5.80 21.59 -3.42
CA ILE A 121 -5.62 20.66 -4.54
C ILE A 121 -7.01 20.21 -4.93
N GLU A 122 -7.37 20.43 -6.19
CA GLU A 122 -8.65 19.96 -6.71
C GLU A 122 -9.88 20.44 -5.89
N GLY A 123 -9.77 21.61 -5.26
CA GLY A 123 -10.81 22.23 -4.42
C GLY A 123 -10.73 21.88 -2.93
N TYR A 124 -10.05 20.80 -2.55
CA TYR A 124 -9.85 20.39 -1.15
C TYR A 124 -8.67 21.13 -0.53
N LYS A 125 -8.72 21.39 0.77
CA LYS A 125 -7.55 21.94 1.48
C LYS A 125 -6.48 20.86 1.53
N THR A 126 -5.25 21.18 1.14
CA THR A 126 -4.15 20.21 1.12
C THR A 126 -3.92 19.57 2.49
N LYS A 127 -3.99 20.38 3.56
CA LYS A 127 -3.91 19.88 4.94
C LYS A 127 -4.98 18.83 5.24
N GLU A 128 -6.19 19.01 4.73
CA GLU A 128 -7.29 18.07 4.97
C GLU A 128 -7.02 16.71 4.31
N ILE A 129 -6.54 16.70 3.06
CA ILE A 129 -6.15 15.48 2.35
C ILE A 129 -5.07 14.72 3.15
N LEU A 130 -4.00 15.41 3.56
CA LEU A 130 -2.89 14.81 4.29
C LEU A 130 -3.32 14.30 5.68
N MET A 131 -4.20 15.03 6.37
CA MET A 131 -4.73 14.61 7.67
C MET A 131 -5.67 13.41 7.55
N HIS A 132 -6.46 13.32 6.47
CA HIS A 132 -7.27 12.14 6.16
C HIS A 132 -6.38 10.91 5.95
N ALA A 133 -5.31 11.03 5.15
CA ALA A 133 -4.35 9.96 4.93
C ALA A 133 -3.72 9.48 6.26
N LEU A 134 -3.23 10.41 7.09
CA LEU A 134 -2.60 10.09 8.36
C LEU A 134 -3.54 9.39 9.34
N HIS A 135 -4.71 9.98 9.60
CA HIS A 135 -5.60 9.54 10.67
C HIS A 135 -6.67 8.52 10.24
N LYS A 136 -6.84 8.28 8.94
CA LYS A 136 -7.87 7.36 8.41
C LYS A 136 -9.27 7.62 8.98
N ASN A 137 -9.64 8.90 9.11
CA ASN A 137 -10.84 9.36 9.81
C ASN A 137 -12.06 9.59 8.89
N SER A 138 -12.00 9.14 7.63
CA SER A 138 -13.13 9.13 6.69
C SER A 138 -13.26 7.78 6.01
N ARG A 139 -14.40 7.54 5.34
CA ARG A 139 -14.63 6.30 4.57
C ARG A 139 -13.64 6.17 3.43
N GLU A 140 -13.40 7.28 2.74
CA GLU A 140 -12.46 7.42 1.64
C GLU A 140 -11.04 7.08 2.12
N ALA A 141 -10.63 7.64 3.26
CA ALA A 141 -9.32 7.37 3.83
C ALA A 141 -9.15 5.91 4.29
N GLN A 142 -10.21 5.29 4.84
CA GLN A 142 -10.16 3.88 5.21
C GLN A 142 -10.18 2.95 4.00
N LEU A 143 -10.87 3.31 2.91
CA LEU A 143 -10.80 2.57 1.64
C LEU A 143 -9.37 2.61 1.07
N VAL A 144 -8.72 3.78 1.13
CA VAL A 144 -7.32 3.93 0.72
C VAL A 144 -6.39 3.12 1.62
N SER A 145 -6.57 3.19 2.93
CA SER A 145 -5.76 2.40 3.86
C SER A 145 -5.95 0.90 3.63
N PHE A 146 -7.16 0.44 3.31
CA PHE A 146 -7.42 -0.94 2.94
C PHE A 146 -6.70 -1.33 1.63
N ALA A 147 -6.73 -0.47 0.62
CA ALA A 147 -6.01 -0.66 -0.64
C ALA A 147 -4.48 -0.69 -0.47
N ASP A 148 -3.91 0.18 0.37
CA ASP A 148 -2.49 0.18 0.75
C ASP A 148 -2.08 -1.16 1.37
N LYS A 149 -2.85 -1.68 2.33
CA LYS A 149 -2.57 -3.01 2.94
C LYS A 149 -2.66 -4.14 1.93
N HIS A 150 -3.55 -4.04 0.93
CA HIS A 150 -3.59 -5.00 -0.17
C HIS A 150 -2.36 -4.93 -1.07
N ASP A 151 -1.88 -3.72 -1.40
CA ASP A 151 -0.67 -3.56 -2.19
C ASP A 151 0.53 -4.21 -1.48
N GLY A 152 0.77 -3.86 -0.21
CA GLY A 152 1.88 -4.42 0.56
C GLY A 152 1.78 -5.93 0.77
N TRP A 153 0.56 -6.48 0.94
CA TRP A 153 0.37 -7.93 1.01
C TRP A 153 0.66 -8.62 -0.33
N CYS A 154 0.23 -8.03 -1.45
CA CYS A 154 0.47 -8.59 -2.77
C CYS A 154 1.94 -8.49 -3.18
N GLU A 155 2.65 -7.40 -2.81
CA GLU A 155 4.11 -7.30 -2.92
C GLU A 155 4.79 -8.46 -2.17
N SER A 156 4.31 -8.77 -0.96
CA SER A 156 4.86 -9.88 -0.17
C SER A 156 4.60 -11.26 -0.80
N ILE A 157 3.41 -11.48 -1.36
CA ILE A 157 3.09 -12.70 -2.12
C ILE A 157 3.99 -12.79 -3.35
N HIS A 158 4.21 -11.68 -4.05
CA HIS A 158 5.04 -11.61 -5.24
C HIS A 158 6.48 -12.06 -4.93
N GLU A 159 7.09 -11.49 -3.89
CA GLU A 159 8.42 -11.89 -3.39
C GLU A 159 8.46 -13.37 -3.01
N LYS A 160 7.48 -13.85 -2.25
CA LYS A 160 7.43 -15.25 -1.82
C LYS A 160 7.32 -16.21 -3.02
N LEU A 161 6.52 -15.87 -4.03
CA LEU A 161 6.39 -16.66 -5.27
C LEU A 161 7.67 -16.66 -6.11
N ALA A 162 8.51 -15.63 -5.99
CA ALA A 162 9.83 -15.57 -6.62
C ALA A 162 10.89 -16.43 -5.92
N GLY A 163 10.60 -16.92 -4.71
CA GLY A 163 11.53 -17.68 -3.88
C GLY A 163 12.19 -16.88 -2.75
N ASN A 164 11.72 -15.67 -2.46
CA ASN A 164 12.18 -14.91 -1.31
C ASN A 164 11.44 -15.38 -0.04
N ASP A 165 12.02 -16.35 0.66
CA ASP A 165 11.37 -17.02 1.80
C ASP A 165 11.17 -16.10 3.02
N ILE A 166 11.94 -15.02 3.13
CA ILE A 166 11.79 -13.99 4.19
C ILE A 166 10.37 -13.39 4.15
N PHE A 167 9.77 -13.30 2.96
CA PHE A 167 8.42 -12.75 2.80
C PHE A 167 7.29 -13.71 3.19
N LEU A 168 7.59 -14.92 3.68
CA LEU A 168 6.56 -15.78 4.25
C LEU A 168 5.90 -15.14 5.48
N GLU A 169 6.68 -14.50 6.36
CA GLU A 169 6.13 -13.83 7.54
C GLU A 169 5.13 -12.70 7.19
N PRO A 170 5.46 -11.69 6.37
CA PRO A 170 4.49 -10.65 6.02
C PRO A 170 3.26 -11.24 5.31
N VAL A 171 3.43 -12.24 4.44
CA VAL A 171 2.31 -12.95 3.80
C VAL A 171 1.30 -13.50 4.82
N MET A 172 1.77 -13.97 5.98
CA MET A 172 0.94 -14.48 7.07
C MET A 172 0.39 -13.36 7.97
N ASN A 173 1.19 -12.33 8.25
CA ASN A 173 0.84 -11.28 9.20
C ASN A 173 -0.22 -10.31 8.63
N TYR A 174 -0.20 -9.97 7.33
CA TYR A 174 -1.22 -9.09 6.74
C TYR A 174 -2.65 -9.62 6.94
N PRO A 175 -2.97 -10.89 6.58
CA PRO A 175 -4.27 -11.47 6.89
C PRO A 175 -4.63 -11.44 8.37
N LYS A 176 -3.70 -11.86 9.23
CA LYS A 176 -3.91 -11.92 10.68
C LYS A 176 -4.20 -10.55 11.30
N ASP A 177 -3.43 -9.53 10.92
CA ASP A 177 -3.43 -8.23 11.60
C ASP A 177 -4.40 -7.23 10.97
N PHE A 178 -4.78 -7.42 9.69
CA PHE A 178 -5.64 -6.47 8.97
C PHE A 178 -6.90 -7.09 8.37
N PHE A 179 -6.79 -8.21 7.65
CA PHE A 179 -7.93 -8.69 6.85
C PHE A 179 -8.93 -9.55 7.64
N ILE A 180 -8.45 -10.32 8.63
CA ILE A 180 -9.31 -11.02 9.58
C ILE A 180 -10.02 -10.01 10.50
N PRO A 181 -9.31 -9.09 11.20
CA PRO A 181 -9.94 -8.06 12.04
C PRO A 181 -10.34 -6.81 11.24
N ARG A 182 -10.73 -6.97 9.95
CA ARG A 182 -10.97 -5.83 9.05
C ARG A 182 -12.09 -4.92 9.54
N ARG A 183 -13.10 -5.46 10.23
CA ARG A 183 -14.22 -4.66 10.75
C ARG A 183 -13.76 -3.73 11.87
N GLU A 184 -12.82 -4.20 12.70
CA GLU A 184 -12.22 -3.45 13.79
C GLU A 184 -11.18 -2.45 13.28
N LYS A 185 -10.40 -2.83 12.26
CA LYS A 185 -9.36 -1.97 11.66
C LYS A 185 -9.93 -0.89 10.75
N PHE A 186 -11.05 -1.15 10.10
CA PHE A 186 -11.69 -0.22 9.16
C PHE A 186 -13.16 0.04 9.52
N PRO A 187 -13.44 0.62 10.71
CA PRO A 187 -14.79 0.72 11.27
C PRO A 187 -15.75 1.59 10.45
N LEU A 188 -15.26 2.57 9.68
CA LEU A 188 -16.09 3.46 8.88
C LEU A 188 -16.55 2.82 7.57
N ILE A 189 -15.82 1.80 7.09
CA ILE A 189 -16.19 1.02 5.90
C ILE A 189 -16.62 -0.42 6.21
N LYS A 190 -16.78 -0.77 7.49
CA LYS A 190 -17.03 -2.17 7.91
C LYS A 190 -18.24 -2.82 7.22
N ASP A 191 -19.29 -2.03 6.98
CA ASP A 191 -20.54 -2.51 6.38
C ASP A 191 -20.36 -2.83 4.88
N LEU A 192 -19.35 -2.21 4.24
CA LEU A 192 -18.98 -2.50 2.85
C LEU A 192 -18.58 -3.97 2.68
N PHE A 193 -17.90 -4.54 3.68
CA PHE A 193 -17.40 -5.92 3.63
C PHE A 193 -18.52 -6.96 3.54
N ASP A 194 -19.73 -6.60 3.96
CA ASP A 194 -20.90 -7.48 3.96
C ASP A 194 -21.81 -7.24 2.74
N SER A 195 -21.47 -6.26 1.89
CA SER A 195 -22.23 -5.97 0.67
C SER A 195 -22.08 -7.08 -0.39
N GLU A 196 -23.14 -7.33 -1.16
CA GLU A 196 -23.13 -8.32 -2.23
C GLU A 196 -22.03 -8.04 -3.28
N LEU A 197 -21.79 -6.76 -3.58
CA LEU A 197 -20.73 -6.36 -4.51
C LEU A 197 -19.34 -6.64 -3.96
N ALA A 198 -19.10 -6.41 -2.66
CA ALA A 198 -17.83 -6.76 -2.04
C ALA A 198 -17.61 -8.28 -2.08
N GLN A 199 -18.62 -9.09 -1.78
CA GLN A 199 -18.48 -10.56 -1.82
C GLN A 199 -18.08 -11.12 -3.20
N LYS A 200 -18.34 -10.37 -4.28
CA LYS A 200 -17.95 -10.72 -5.66
C LYS A 200 -16.61 -10.09 -6.08
N ASN A 201 -16.07 -9.17 -5.32
CA ASN A 201 -14.87 -8.43 -5.67
C ASN A 201 -13.60 -9.12 -5.13
N PRO A 202 -12.57 -9.37 -5.96
CA PRO A 202 -11.39 -10.15 -5.58
C PRO A 202 -10.61 -9.63 -4.37
N PHE A 203 -10.64 -8.33 -4.09
CA PHE A 203 -9.94 -7.75 -2.93
C PHE A 203 -10.69 -8.01 -1.62
N PHE A 204 -12.00 -8.19 -1.64
CA PHE A 204 -12.78 -8.50 -0.45
C PHE A 204 -12.97 -10.01 -0.24
N GLN A 205 -12.56 -10.83 -1.21
CA GLN A 205 -12.56 -12.28 -1.12
C GLN A 205 -11.36 -12.75 -0.31
N PHE A 206 -11.51 -12.70 1.01
CA PHE A 206 -10.56 -13.29 1.94
C PHE A 206 -10.99 -14.70 2.25
N SER A 207 -10.51 -15.64 1.46
CA SER A 207 -10.42 -16.99 1.97
C SER A 207 -9.34 -16.97 3.05
N VAL A 208 -9.65 -17.39 4.28
CA VAL A 208 -8.64 -17.76 5.30
C VAL A 208 -7.95 -19.04 4.83
N TRP A 209 -7.40 -19.00 3.61
CA TRP A 209 -6.48 -20.02 3.15
C TRP A 209 -5.36 -20.01 4.15
N ASP A 210 -5.06 -21.21 4.65
CA ASP A 210 -3.82 -21.44 5.33
C ASP A 210 -2.71 -21.22 4.29
N MET A 211 -2.27 -19.96 4.18
CA MET A 211 -1.23 -19.54 3.25
C MET A 211 0.06 -20.32 3.53
N MET A 212 0.27 -20.73 4.79
CA MET A 212 1.35 -21.63 5.14
C MET A 212 1.16 -23.00 4.48
N GLN A 213 -0.03 -23.62 4.53
CA GLN A 213 -0.31 -24.84 3.75
C GLN A 213 -0.19 -24.61 2.24
N TYR A 214 -0.64 -23.47 1.72
CA TYR A 214 -0.51 -23.14 0.29
C TYR A 214 0.94 -23.22 -0.18
N PHE A 215 1.86 -22.58 0.57
CA PHE A 215 3.28 -22.57 0.25
C PHE A 215 3.99 -23.88 0.63
N GLN A 216 3.62 -24.55 1.72
CA GLN A 216 4.20 -25.85 2.14
C GLN A 216 3.87 -26.98 1.16
N ASN A 217 2.68 -26.97 0.56
CA ASN A 217 2.28 -27.99 -0.42
C ASN A 217 3.02 -27.85 -1.77
N GLY A 218 3.95 -26.89 -1.91
CA GLY A 218 4.79 -26.74 -3.11
C GLY A 218 3.99 -26.46 -4.39
N ARG A 219 2.77 -25.90 -4.27
CA ARG A 219 1.84 -25.73 -5.41
C ARG A 219 2.42 -24.89 -6.55
N LEU A 220 3.36 -24.00 -6.23
CA LEU A 220 4.16 -23.29 -7.21
C LEU A 220 5.63 -23.40 -6.80
N ARG A 221 6.47 -23.82 -7.76
CA ARG A 221 7.92 -23.77 -7.59
C ARG A 221 8.34 -22.30 -7.54
N ALA A 222 9.03 -21.92 -6.47
CA ALA A 222 9.71 -20.65 -6.34
C ALA A 222 10.64 -20.42 -7.55
N THR A 223 10.33 -19.41 -8.37
CA THR A 223 11.12 -19.05 -9.54
C THR A 223 11.04 -17.55 -9.75
N PRO A 224 12.17 -16.86 -10.05
CA PRO A 224 12.15 -15.46 -10.47
C PRO A 224 11.07 -15.18 -11.50
N HIS A 225 10.39 -14.05 -11.32
CA HIS A 225 9.30 -13.66 -12.20
C HIS A 225 9.77 -13.28 -13.60
N ASN A 226 9.06 -13.81 -14.58
CA ASN A 226 9.18 -13.46 -15.99
C ASN A 226 7.77 -13.51 -16.61
N GLU A 227 7.66 -13.26 -17.91
CA GLU A 227 6.37 -13.26 -18.60
C GLU A 227 5.59 -14.59 -18.40
N GLU A 228 6.27 -15.73 -18.44
CA GLU A 228 5.63 -17.04 -18.29
C GLU A 228 5.15 -17.29 -16.86
N THR A 229 5.93 -16.92 -15.84
CA THR A 229 5.53 -17.11 -14.44
C THR A 229 4.37 -16.19 -14.07
N LEU A 230 4.31 -14.97 -14.60
CA LEU A 230 3.22 -14.03 -14.34
C LEU A 230 1.87 -14.52 -14.90
N LYS A 231 1.91 -15.30 -16.00
CA LYS A 231 0.72 -15.95 -16.59
C LYS A 231 0.19 -17.12 -15.76
N ARG A 232 0.97 -17.66 -14.82
CA ARG A 232 0.51 -18.73 -13.93
C ARG A 232 -0.49 -18.18 -12.93
N ASN A 233 -1.60 -18.90 -12.77
CA ASN A 233 -2.63 -18.57 -11.79
C ASN A 233 -2.17 -19.01 -10.40
N SER A 234 -2.04 -18.06 -9.47
CA SER A 234 -1.70 -18.34 -8.07
C SER A 234 -2.86 -18.91 -7.26
N MET A 235 -4.08 -18.91 -7.81
CA MET A 235 -5.30 -19.24 -7.09
C MET A 235 -5.64 -18.29 -5.94
N ILE A 236 -4.95 -17.14 -5.86
CA ILE A 236 -5.21 -16.09 -4.86
C ILE A 236 -5.90 -14.92 -5.57
N PRO A 237 -7.24 -14.76 -5.45
CA PRO A 237 -8.00 -13.80 -6.27
C PRO A 237 -7.50 -12.36 -6.17
N SER A 238 -7.19 -11.89 -4.97
CA SER A 238 -6.66 -10.55 -4.71
C SER A 238 -5.32 -10.31 -5.44
N TYR A 239 -4.41 -11.28 -5.40
CA TYR A 239 -3.12 -11.20 -6.08
C TYR A 239 -3.28 -11.22 -7.61
N GLU A 240 -4.19 -12.05 -8.14
CA GLU A 240 -4.47 -12.08 -9.57
C GLU A 240 -5.05 -10.76 -10.07
N GLN A 241 -5.95 -10.14 -9.29
CA GLN A 241 -6.47 -8.82 -9.62
C GLN A 241 -5.41 -7.72 -9.49
N TRP A 242 -4.58 -7.79 -8.44
CA TRP A 242 -3.46 -6.89 -8.24
C TRP A 242 -2.47 -6.96 -9.42
N LYS A 243 -2.05 -8.16 -9.84
CA LYS A 243 -1.18 -8.34 -11.03
C LYS A 243 -1.76 -7.65 -12.26
N LYS A 244 -3.05 -7.82 -12.53
CA LYS A 244 -3.72 -7.17 -13.67
C LYS A 244 -3.68 -5.66 -13.58
N ILE A 245 -3.94 -5.11 -12.39
CA ILE A 245 -3.85 -3.67 -12.13
C ILE A 245 -2.42 -3.18 -12.37
N VAL A 246 -1.42 -3.84 -11.77
CA VAL A 246 -0.02 -3.44 -11.91
C VAL A 246 0.42 -3.50 -13.38
N LEU A 247 0.10 -4.57 -14.10
CA LEU A 247 0.41 -4.71 -15.53
C LEU A 247 -0.25 -3.65 -16.42
N SER A 248 -1.35 -3.03 -15.96
CA SER A 248 -2.01 -1.92 -16.68
C SER A 248 -1.32 -0.57 -16.48
N LEU A 249 -0.43 -0.44 -15.49
CA LEU A 249 0.30 0.79 -15.22
C LEU A 249 1.51 0.95 -16.17
N PRO A 250 1.94 2.21 -16.43
CA PRO A 250 3.21 2.46 -17.10
C PRO A 250 4.37 1.74 -16.38
N ASN A 251 5.19 1.00 -17.14
CA ASN A 251 6.30 0.16 -16.63
C ASN A 251 5.90 -1.01 -15.73
N GLY A 252 4.61 -1.33 -15.60
CA GLY A 252 4.13 -2.38 -14.71
C GLY A 252 4.74 -3.77 -14.95
N PHE A 253 5.01 -4.11 -16.22
CA PHE A 253 5.68 -5.37 -16.54
C PHE A 253 7.11 -5.44 -15.97
N ASN A 254 7.89 -4.37 -16.14
CA ASN A 254 9.26 -4.32 -15.63
C ASN A 254 9.27 -4.36 -14.11
N GLU A 255 8.33 -3.69 -13.46
CA GLU A 255 8.20 -3.68 -12.00
C GLU A 255 7.92 -5.06 -11.42
N LEU A 256 7.29 -5.96 -12.17
CA LEU A 256 6.99 -7.33 -11.74
C LEU A 256 8.00 -8.39 -12.24
N THR A 257 9.01 -8.02 -13.03
CA THR A 257 9.91 -9.00 -13.68
C THR A 257 11.39 -8.66 -13.57
N VAL A 258 11.76 -7.39 -13.44
CA VAL A 258 13.16 -6.97 -13.28
C VAL A 258 13.54 -7.07 -11.81
N GLN A 259 14.47 -7.97 -11.51
CA GLN A 259 15.10 -8.02 -10.19
C GLN A 259 16.00 -6.80 -10.01
N LYS A 260 15.74 -6.01 -8.97
CA LYS A 260 16.45 -4.77 -8.64
C LYS A 260 17.51 -4.99 -7.56
N GLU A 261 17.36 -6.06 -6.79
CA GLU A 261 18.26 -6.47 -5.74
C GLU A 261 18.64 -7.94 -5.97
N PHE A 262 19.82 -8.35 -5.48
CA PHE A 262 20.43 -9.66 -5.71
C PHE A 262 20.96 -9.86 -7.14
N HIS A 263 22.16 -9.31 -7.35
CA HIS A 263 23.16 -9.86 -8.26
C HIS A 263 24.26 -10.53 -7.45
#